data_AF-A0A7L2DAW4-F1
#
_entry.id   AF-A0A7L2DAW4-F1
#
_cell.length_a   1.000
_cell.length_b   1.000
_cell.length_c   1.000
_cell.angle_alpha   90.00
_cell.angle_beta   90.00
_cell.angle_gamma   90.00
#
_symmetry.space_group_name_H-M   'P 1'
#
loop_
_entity.id
_entity.type
_entity.pdbx_description
1 polymer ?
#
loop_
_entity_poly.entity_id
_entity_poly.type
_entity_poly.pdbx_seq_one_letter_code
_entity_poly.pdbx_strand_id
1 'polypeptide(L)'
;LIEIKRVHYDHWALYVGDGYVIHVTPVGVSPLSAGSETVLIVKVVKELLKEVIGNDAWAVNNKYDQYCCPLPMEEIIQRAEGCIGKEMAYHVFDFKADDFVTKLRYGGQVS
;
A
#
# COMPACT_ATOMS: atom_id res chain seq x y z
N LEU A 1 -1.42 10.28 -2.04
CA LEU A 1 -1.78 9.03 -1.34
C LEU A 1 -3.22 9.14 -0.90
N ILE A 2 -3.97 8.05 -0.97
CA ILE A 2 -5.34 7.96 -0.51
C ILE A 2 -5.35 7.13 0.77
N GLU A 3 -5.89 7.71 1.83
CA GLU A 3 -6.15 7.05 3.09
C GLU A 3 -7.64 6.69 3.15
N ILE A 4 -7.94 5.42 3.39
CA ILE A 4 -9.29 4.87 3.46
C ILE A 4 -9.51 4.35 4.88
N LYS A 5 -10.45 4.94 5.59
CA LYS A 5 -10.73 4.66 7.01
C LYS A 5 -11.56 3.39 7.14
N ARG A 6 -10.93 2.25 7.48
CA ARG A 6 -11.68 1.04 7.85
C ARG A 6 -11.86 0.97 9.36
N VAL A 7 -12.78 0.11 9.80
CA VAL A 7 -13.14 -0.06 11.22
C VAL A 7 -11.94 -0.45 12.10
N HIS A 8 -11.02 -1.28 11.59
CA HIS A 8 -9.93 -1.87 12.38
C HIS A 8 -8.53 -1.38 12.00
N TYR A 9 -8.38 -0.82 10.80
CA TYR A 9 -7.11 -0.28 10.33
C TYR A 9 -7.35 0.72 9.19
N ASP A 10 -6.44 1.66 9.00
CA ASP A 10 -6.48 2.53 7.83
C ASP A 10 -5.83 1.82 6.65
N HIS A 11 -6.57 1.72 5.54
CA HIS A 11 -6.06 1.20 4.29
C HIS A 11 -5.46 2.31 3.45
N TRP A 12 -4.41 2.00 2.70
CA TRP A 12 -3.65 3.00 1.94
C TRP A 12 -3.50 2.61 0.48
N ALA A 13 -3.62 3.61 -0.38
CA ALA A 13 -3.50 3.43 -1.81
C ALA A 13 -2.78 4.61 -2.48
N LEU A 14 -2.12 4.34 -3.60
CA LEU A 14 -1.51 5.35 -4.45
C LEU A 14 -2.42 5.60 -5.65
N TYR A 15 -2.92 6.83 -5.81
CA TYR A 15 -3.66 7.23 -7.01
C TYR A 15 -2.73 7.39 -8.20
N VAL A 16 -3.09 6.76 -9.32
CA VAL A 16 -2.25 6.69 -10.54
C VAL A 16 -2.94 7.27 -11.79
N GLY A 17 -4.11 7.90 -11.63
CA GLY A 17 -4.87 8.50 -12.74
C GLY A 17 -6.10 7.68 -13.14
N ASP A 18 -6.99 8.31 -13.91
CA ASP A 18 -8.19 7.69 -14.51
C ASP A 18 -9.10 6.92 -13.54
N GLY A 19 -9.15 7.34 -12.28
CA GLY A 19 -9.93 6.65 -11.25
C GLY A 19 -9.27 5.37 -10.72
N TYR A 20 -8.03 5.05 -11.09
CA TYR A 20 -7.30 3.88 -10.63
C TYR A 20 -6.36 4.20 -9.46
N VAL A 21 -6.20 3.20 -8.61
CA VAL A 21 -5.21 3.16 -7.54
C VAL A 21 -4.38 1.89 -7.58
N ILE A 22 -3.16 1.97 -7.06
CA ILE A 22 -2.32 0.83 -6.73
C ILE A 22 -2.24 0.69 -5.21
N HIS A 23 -2.49 -0.50 -4.69
CA HIS A 23 -2.41 -0.80 -3.26
C HIS A 23 -2.03 -2.27 -3.03
N VAL A 24 -1.82 -2.61 -1.76
CA VAL A 24 -1.60 -3.99 -1.33
C VAL A 24 -2.91 -4.60 -0.84
N THR A 25 -3.10 -5.90 -1.07
CA THR A 25 -4.21 -6.68 -0.53
C THR A 25 -3.69 -7.95 0.12
N PRO A 26 -4.20 -8.35 1.29
CA PRO A 26 -3.82 -9.62 1.90
C PRO A 26 -4.29 -10.78 1.01
N VAL A 27 -3.40 -11.71 0.70
CA VAL A 27 -3.71 -12.92 -0.09
C VAL A 27 -3.48 -14.22 0.69
N GLY A 28 -2.87 -14.14 1.87
CA GLY A 28 -2.74 -15.30 2.75
C GLY A 28 -2.05 -14.96 4.07
N VAL A 29 -2.22 -15.85 5.04
CA VAL A 29 -1.45 -15.85 6.29
C VAL A 29 -0.84 -17.24 6.47
N SER A 30 0.45 -17.29 6.78
CA SER A 30 1.17 -18.55 6.99
C SER A 30 1.80 -18.56 8.38
N PRO A 31 1.55 -19.59 9.22
CA PRO A 31 2.27 -19.76 10.46
C PRO A 31 3.68 -20.29 10.18
N LEU A 32 4.71 -19.57 10.65
CA LEU A 32 6.05 -20.15 10.72
C LEU A 32 6.07 -21.16 11.87
N SER A 33 6.49 -22.39 11.57
CA SER A 33 6.42 -23.53 12.50
C SER A 33 6.98 -23.25 13.89
N ALA A 34 6.32 -23.80 14.91
CA ALA A 34 6.77 -23.98 16.28
C ALA A 34 7.39 -22.74 16.98
N GLY A 35 6.74 -21.58 16.93
CA GLY A 35 7.22 -20.43 17.71
C GLY A 35 6.59 -19.06 17.43
N SER A 36 5.27 -18.97 17.23
CA SER A 36 4.50 -17.71 17.36
C SER A 36 4.75 -16.57 16.36
N GLU A 37 5.45 -16.77 15.24
CA GLU A 37 5.53 -15.75 14.18
C GLU A 37 4.58 -16.06 13.01
N THR A 38 3.70 -15.10 12.72
CA THR A 38 2.77 -15.17 11.60
C THR A 38 3.27 -14.27 10.47
N VAL A 39 3.29 -14.81 9.26
CA VAL A 39 3.65 -14.07 8.04
C VAL A 39 2.38 -13.72 7.29
N LEU A 40 2.20 -12.43 7.01
CA LEU A 40 1.20 -11.90 6.11
C LEU A 40 1.77 -11.86 4.70
N ILE A 41 1.09 -12.50 3.75
CA ILE A 41 1.39 -12.37 2.34
C ILE A 41 0.43 -11.36 1.76
N VAL A 42 0.97 -10.29 1.18
CA VAL A 42 0.20 -9.27 0.48
C VAL A 42 0.56 -9.27 -1.00
N LYS A 43 -0.39 -8.88 -1.84
CA LYS A 43 -0.21 -8.73 -3.28
C LYS A 43 -0.47 -7.31 -3.70
N VAL A 44 0.35 -6.78 -4.60
CA VAL A 44 0.15 -5.46 -5.19
C VAL A 44 -0.86 -5.58 -6.33
N VAL A 45 -1.93 -4.79 -6.27
CA VAL A 45 -3.01 -4.80 -7.26
C VAL A 45 -3.30 -3.38 -7.75
N LYS A 46 -3.85 -3.27 -8.97
CA LYS A 46 -4.34 -2.02 -9.57
C LYS A 46 -5.85 -2.15 -9.75
N GLU A 47 -6.61 -1.30 -9.06
CA GLU A 47 -8.07 -1.38 -9.01
C GLU A 47 -8.71 0.01 -9.12
N LEU A 48 -10.00 0.06 -9.44
CA LEU A 48 -10.76 1.31 -9.46
C LEU A 48 -10.94 1.81 -8.03
N LEU A 49 -10.58 3.08 -7.79
CA LEU A 49 -10.66 3.75 -6.49
C LEU A 49 -12.05 3.59 -5.85
N LYS A 50 -13.12 3.71 -6.64
CA LYS A 50 -14.51 3.53 -6.16
C LYS A 50 -14.78 2.14 -5.59
N GLU A 51 -14.20 1.09 -6.19
CA GLU A 51 -14.37 -0.30 -5.72
C GLU A 51 -13.54 -0.53 -4.46
N VAL A 52 -12.33 0.04 -4.40
CA VAL A 52 -11.47 -0.05 -3.22
C VAL A 52 -12.08 0.68 -2.02
N ILE A 53 -12.62 1.88 -2.21
CA ILE A 53 -13.26 2.63 -1.12
C ILE A 53 -14.54 1.92 -0.65
N GLY A 54 -15.41 1.51 -1.58
CA GLY A 54 -16.76 1.05 -1.24
C GLY A 54 -17.56 2.16 -0.56
N ASN A 55 -18.00 1.91 0.68
CA ASN A 55 -18.78 2.86 1.48
C ASN A 55 -17.95 3.58 2.57
N ASP A 56 -16.64 3.34 2.63
CA ASP A 56 -15.80 3.88 3.69
C ASP A 56 -15.40 5.34 3.44
N ALA A 57 -15.15 6.08 4.53
CA ALA A 57 -14.62 7.42 4.43
C ALA A 57 -13.18 7.40 3.91
N TRP A 58 -12.80 8.40 3.12
CA TRP A 58 -11.46 8.49 2.57
C TRP A 58 -11.00 9.94 2.42
N ALA A 59 -9.69 10.14 2.38
CA ALA A 59 -9.08 11.44 2.16
C ALA A 59 -7.80 11.32 1.35
N VAL A 60 -7.46 12.39 0.62
CA VAL A 60 -6.10 12.57 0.11
C VAL A 60 -5.21 12.94 1.28
N ASN A 61 -4.21 12.12 1.59
CA ASN A 61 -3.32 12.32 2.72
C ASN A 61 -1.86 12.09 2.34
N ASN A 62 -1.17 13.14 1.90
CA ASN A 62 0.28 13.09 1.65
C ASN A 62 1.06 13.40 2.93
N LYS A 63 0.95 12.52 3.91
CA LYS A 63 1.38 12.70 5.31
C LYS A 63 2.78 13.30 5.50
N TYR A 64 3.73 12.99 4.61
CA TYR A 64 5.13 13.37 4.75
C TYR A 64 5.57 14.49 3.80
N ASP A 65 4.70 15.09 2.99
CA ASP A 65 5.10 16.13 2.03
C ASP A 65 5.74 17.36 2.71
N GLN A 66 5.37 17.65 3.96
CA GLN A 66 5.96 18.73 4.76
C GLN A 66 7.38 18.42 5.27
N TYR A 67 7.80 17.15 5.27
CA TYR A 67 9.08 16.69 5.80
C TYR A 67 10.00 16.09 4.74
N CYS A 68 9.43 15.59 3.64
CA CYS A 68 10.14 14.86 2.59
C CYS A 68 9.57 15.26 1.23
N CYS A 69 10.45 15.70 0.32
CA CYS A 69 10.04 15.95 -1.05
C CYS A 69 9.64 14.61 -1.71
N PRO A 70 8.46 14.54 -2.35
CA PRO A 70 8.10 13.36 -3.12
C PRO A 70 9.01 13.23 -4.34
N LEU A 71 9.16 12.01 -4.84
CA LEU A 71 9.79 11.73 -6.14
C LEU A 71 8.99 12.39 -7.28
N PRO A 72 9.60 12.59 -8.47
CA PRO A 72 8.88 13.00 -9.67
C PRO A 72 7.68 12.07 -9.95
N MET A 73 6.57 12.64 -10.40
CA MET A 73 5.33 11.90 -10.59
C MET A 73 5.50 10.69 -11.52
N GLU A 74 6.26 10.87 -12.60
CA GLU A 74 6.58 9.84 -13.59
C GLU A 74 7.34 8.67 -12.94
N GLU A 75 8.30 8.96 -12.05
CA GLU A 75 9.04 7.94 -11.33
C GLU A 75 8.13 7.19 -10.35
N ILE A 76 7.27 7.91 -9.61
CA ILE A 76 6.30 7.30 -8.68
C ILE A 76 5.40 6.30 -9.42
N ILE A 77 4.84 6.70 -10.57
CA ILE A 77 3.97 5.85 -11.38
C ILE A 77 4.75 4.65 -11.90
N GLN A 78 5.93 4.87 -12.48
CA GLN A 78 6.77 3.79 -13.03
C GLN A 78 7.12 2.74 -11.97
N ARG A 79 7.50 3.17 -10.76
CA ARG A 79 7.79 2.28 -9.63
C ARG A 79 6.56 1.50 -9.20
N ALA A 80 5.42 2.16 -9.09
CA ALA A 80 4.18 1.54 -8.64
C ALA A 80 3.68 0.49 -9.64
N GLU A 81 3.67 0.82 -10.93
CA GLU A 81 3.28 -0.11 -11.98
C GLU A 81 4.23 -1.31 -12.09
N GLY A 82 5.54 -1.08 -11.93
CA GLY A 82 6.54 -2.15 -11.85
C GLY A 82 6.41 -3.08 -10.65
N CYS A 83 5.51 -2.79 -9.70
CA CYS A 83 5.22 -3.65 -8.55
C CYS A 83 3.93 -4.47 -8.72
N ILE A 84 3.08 -4.17 -9.70
CA ILE A 84 1.78 -4.85 -9.87
C ILE A 84 1.99 -6.36 -10.01
N GLY A 85 1.20 -7.13 -9.27
CA GLY A 85 1.23 -8.59 -9.28
C GLY A 85 2.30 -9.22 -8.39
N LYS A 86 3.25 -8.44 -7.86
CA LYS A 86 4.23 -8.94 -6.89
C LYS A 86 3.55 -9.31 -5.58
N GLU A 87 4.04 -10.37 -4.97
CA GLU A 87 3.68 -10.79 -3.63
C GLU A 87 4.83 -10.46 -2.68
N MET A 88 4.50 -9.92 -1.52
CA MET A 88 5.44 -9.49 -0.48
C MET A 88 5.06 -10.15 0.82
N ALA A 89 6.06 -10.65 1.55
CA ALA A 89 5.89 -11.29 2.84
C ALA A 89 6.30 -10.33 3.95
N TYR A 90 5.40 -10.13 4.91
CA TYR A 90 5.64 -9.31 6.09
C TYR A 90 5.44 -10.14 7.35
N HIS A 91 6.28 -9.96 8.36
CA HIS A 91 5.89 -10.34 9.71
C HIS A 91 4.67 -9.49 10.11
N VAL A 92 3.61 -10.11 10.64
CA VAL A 92 2.36 -9.41 10.95
C VAL A 92 2.57 -8.21 11.88
N PHE A 93 3.51 -8.31 12.81
CA PHE A 93 3.84 -7.24 13.76
C PHE A 93 4.62 -6.07 13.15
N ASP A 94 5.34 -6.29 12.05
CA ASP A 94 6.13 -5.27 11.37
C ASP A 94 5.35 -4.58 10.25
N PHE A 95 4.20 -5.12 9.87
CA PHE A 95 3.38 -4.58 8.80
C PHE A 95 2.81 -3.22 9.19
N LYS A 96 3.17 -2.20 8.40
CA LYS A 96 2.57 -0.87 8.46
C LYS A 96 1.81 -0.62 7.17
N ALA A 97 0.53 -0.32 7.30
CA ALA A 97 -0.38 -0.23 6.15
C ALA A 97 0.03 0.83 5.11
N ASP A 98 0.71 1.90 5.52
CA ASP A 98 1.17 2.99 4.66
C ASP A 98 2.60 2.80 4.10
N ASP A 99 3.35 1.80 4.56
CA ASP A 99 4.78 1.63 4.24
C ASP A 99 5.02 1.49 2.73
N PHE A 100 4.24 0.65 2.07
CA PHE A 100 4.35 0.42 0.62
C PHE A 100 4.16 1.72 -0.18
N VAL A 101 3.07 2.46 0.06
CA VAL A 101 2.77 3.68 -0.69
C VAL A 101 3.70 4.85 -0.32
N THR A 102 4.22 4.86 0.90
CA THR A 102 5.23 5.81 1.37
C THR A 102 6.54 5.59 0.64
N LYS A 103 7.02 4.34 0.55
CA LYS A 103 8.24 3.98 -0.20
C LYS A 103 8.13 4.30 -1.69
N LEU A 104 6.93 4.16 -2.27
CA LEU A 104 6.67 4.57 -3.66
C LEU A 104 6.77 6.09 -3.84
N ARG A 105 6.17 6.87 -2.95
CA ARG A 105 6.09 8.34 -3.09
C ARG A 105 7.40 9.05 -2.75
N TYR A 106 8.08 8.65 -1.68
CA TYR A 106 9.21 9.41 -1.11
C TYR A 106 10.58 8.76 -1.35
N GLY A 107 10.61 7.62 -2.05
CA GLY A 107 11.84 6.89 -2.30
C GLY A 107 12.19 5.95 -1.15
N GLY A 108 12.07 4.65 -1.41
CA GLY A 108 12.48 3.57 -0.52
C GLY A 108 12.48 2.25 -1.28
N GLN A 109 13.17 1.24 -0.75
CA GLN A 109 13.17 -0.07 -1.37
C GLN A 109 11.81 -0.75 -1.15
N VAL A 110 11.18 -1.11 -2.26
CA VAL A 110 9.95 -1.89 -2.29
C VAL A 110 10.36 -3.33 -2.60
N SER A 111 10.43 -4.14 -1.55
CA SER A 111 10.87 -5.54 -1.57
C SER A 111 9.71 -6.44 -1.22
#